data_AF-A0AAN7V094-F1
#
_entry.id   AF-A0AAN7V094-F1
#
_cell.length_a   1.000
_cell.length_b   1.000
_cell.length_c   1.000
_cell.angle_alpha   90.00
_cell.angle_beta   90.00
_cell.angle_gamma   90.00
#
_symmetry.space_group_name_H-M   'P 1'
#
loop_
_entity.id
_entity.type
_entity.pdbx_description
1 polymer ?
#
loop_
_entity_poly.entity_id
_entity_poly.type
_entity_poly.pdbx_seq_one_letter_code
_entity_poly.pdbx_strand_id
1 'polypeptide(L)'
;MNSRFDNRCRDNKGPSQRRRSRNSFKRPKDNVKYGIIHHVRSQTGVRSQIVLVYNPQAYEPIAILTNATQRIKGNLRIENEGQDPNNKAHSMFSLYINYERICQGSYLHESIAKKHLYDLAVESLKTTCFTVLRKTSPRDSPRVNLDLSSSENSVETQSPAVNGIGAKMMMKMGWSGGGLGAQAQGMTDIVQPTYQIERQGFGTKVTIPVDKIREILQTYVESDNINSVSFSPDFTKEERCVIHSVAQKMNLKSTSYGTGADRRIVIQKKIDPWQLVYKLFEIGGENEQYQLVMPIKFLNK
;
A
#
# COMPACT_ATOMS: atom_id res chain seq x y z
N MET A 1 31.52 -69.94 -6.48
CA MET A 1 31.11 -68.52 -6.52
C MET A 1 30.74 -68.09 -5.11
N ASN A 2 31.53 -67.14 -4.59
CA ASN A 2 31.25 -66.10 -3.57
C ASN A 2 29.75 -65.89 -3.24
N SER A 3 29.29 -65.50 -2.05
CA SER A 3 29.91 -65.07 -0.79
C SER A 3 28.81 -64.69 0.21
N ARG A 4 29.03 -65.02 1.50
CA ARG A 4 28.98 -64.12 2.66
C ARG A 4 27.70 -63.34 3.08
N PHE A 5 27.51 -63.36 4.42
CA PHE A 5 27.04 -62.29 5.32
C PHE A 5 25.51 -61.97 5.30
N ASP A 6 24.80 -61.65 6.40
CA ASP A 6 25.19 -61.44 7.80
C ASP A 6 23.97 -61.34 8.76
N ASN A 7 24.25 -61.64 10.04
CA ASN A 7 23.84 -61.03 11.32
C ASN A 7 22.38 -60.59 11.59
N ARG A 8 21.72 -61.14 12.62
CA ARG A 8 21.83 -60.79 14.07
C ARG A 8 21.53 -59.32 14.38
N CYS A 9 20.27 -59.01 14.74
CA CYS A 9 19.94 -57.84 15.55
C CYS A 9 20.01 -58.22 17.04
N ARG A 10 21.09 -57.78 17.70
CA ARG A 10 21.21 -57.71 19.16
C ARG A 10 20.84 -56.30 19.61
N ASP A 11 20.13 -56.25 20.73
CA ASP A 11 19.94 -55.08 21.58
C ASP A 11 21.27 -54.38 21.86
N ASN A 12 21.29 -53.06 21.68
CA ASN A 12 22.33 -52.21 22.25
C ASN A 12 21.71 -50.93 22.80
N LYS A 13 21.80 -50.78 24.12
CA LYS A 13 21.50 -49.58 24.89
C LYS A 13 22.42 -48.44 24.43
N GLY A 14 21.82 -47.37 23.89
CA GLY A 14 22.50 -46.11 23.60
C GLY A 14 22.54 -45.17 24.81
N PRO A 15 23.56 -44.29 24.92
CA PRO A 15 23.89 -43.58 26.15
C PRO A 15 23.01 -42.34 26.38
N SER A 16 22.70 -42.10 27.65
CA SER A 16 21.99 -40.92 28.15
C SER A 16 22.77 -39.62 27.88
N GLN A 17 22.47 -38.97 26.76
CA GLN A 17 22.95 -37.62 26.50
C GLN A 17 22.15 -36.61 27.33
N ARG A 18 22.77 -36.11 28.40
CA ARG A 18 22.40 -34.90 29.11
C ARG A 18 22.13 -33.79 28.10
N ARG A 19 20.85 -33.45 27.89
CA ARG A 19 20.43 -32.27 27.14
C ARG A 19 20.91 -31.04 27.89
N ARG A 20 22.06 -30.51 27.48
CA ARG A 20 22.52 -29.18 27.86
C ARG A 20 21.41 -28.20 27.48
N SER A 21 20.84 -27.56 28.49
CA SER A 21 19.96 -26.40 28.37
C SER A 21 20.55 -25.46 27.32
N ARG A 22 19.88 -25.35 26.17
CA ARG A 22 20.21 -24.32 25.19
C ARG A 22 19.86 -23.01 25.86
N ASN A 23 20.91 -22.25 26.17
CA ASN A 23 20.86 -20.84 26.55
C ASN A 23 19.66 -20.18 25.86
N SER A 24 18.70 -19.75 26.69
CA SER A 24 17.68 -18.82 26.28
C SER A 24 18.40 -17.57 25.78
N PHE A 25 18.37 -17.37 24.46
CA PHE A 25 18.65 -16.07 23.89
C PHE A 25 17.71 -15.10 24.58
N LYS A 26 18.24 -14.34 25.54
CA LYS A 26 17.61 -13.13 26.06
C LYS A 26 17.45 -12.24 24.84
N ARG A 27 16.25 -12.24 24.26
CA ARG A 27 15.87 -11.23 23.27
C ARG A 27 16.14 -9.88 23.92
N PRO A 28 16.90 -8.99 23.29
CA PRO A 28 17.05 -7.62 23.78
C PRO A 28 15.65 -7.03 23.97
N LYS A 29 15.44 -6.30 25.06
CA LYS A 29 14.16 -5.66 25.35
C LYS A 29 13.93 -4.53 24.34
N ASP A 30 13.27 -4.84 23.23
CA ASP A 30 12.59 -3.87 22.35
C ASP A 30 11.45 -3.11 23.07
N ASN A 31 11.21 -3.43 24.36
CA ASN A 31 10.14 -2.89 25.20
C ASN A 31 10.14 -1.36 25.35
N VAL A 32 11.24 -0.66 25.07
CA VAL A 32 11.26 0.81 25.20
C VAL A 32 10.67 1.47 23.94
N LYS A 33 11.05 1.03 22.74
CA LYS A 33 10.64 1.68 21.48
C LYS A 33 9.14 1.56 21.25
N TYR A 34 8.57 0.37 21.44
CA TYR A 34 7.14 0.12 21.22
C TYR A 34 6.35 0.01 22.54
N GLY A 35 6.84 0.64 23.61
CA GLY A 35 6.27 0.54 24.95
C GLY A 35 4.78 0.84 24.97
N ILE A 36 4.34 1.97 24.40
CA ILE A 36 2.92 2.35 24.38
C ILE A 36 2.09 1.36 23.57
N ILE A 37 2.61 0.87 22.44
CA ILE A 37 1.91 -0.14 21.62
C ILE A 37 1.68 -1.41 22.43
N HIS A 38 2.69 -1.87 23.16
CA HIS A 38 2.57 -3.03 24.03
C HIS A 38 1.51 -2.81 25.13
N HIS A 39 1.50 -1.64 25.78
CA HIS A 39 0.50 -1.32 26.81
C HIS A 39 -0.92 -1.36 26.25
N VAL A 40 -1.16 -0.75 25.09
CA VAL A 40 -2.49 -0.75 24.47
C VAL A 40 -2.91 -2.17 24.08
N ARG A 41 -1.99 -2.97 23.53
CA ARG A 41 -2.26 -4.38 23.16
C ARG A 41 -2.39 -5.32 24.36
N SER A 42 -1.85 -4.96 25.52
CA SER A 42 -2.00 -5.72 26.76
C SER A 42 -3.35 -5.52 27.46
N GLN A 43 -4.16 -4.56 26.99
CA GLN A 43 -5.52 -4.39 27.48
C GLN A 43 -6.34 -5.66 27.26
N THR A 44 -7.34 -5.88 28.10
CA THR A 44 -8.30 -6.97 27.92
C THR A 44 -9.38 -6.57 26.92
N GLY A 45 -9.96 -7.55 26.23
CA GLY A 45 -11.14 -7.34 25.38
C GLY A 45 -10.84 -6.66 24.04
N VAL A 46 -11.85 -5.96 23.53
CA VAL A 46 -11.92 -5.35 22.19
C VAL A 46 -10.90 -4.23 22.03
N ARG A 47 -10.64 -3.46 23.09
CA ARG A 47 -9.76 -2.27 23.08
C ARG A 47 -8.32 -2.59 22.69
N SER A 48 -7.86 -3.83 22.92
CA SER A 48 -6.52 -4.28 22.49
C SER A 48 -6.42 -4.69 21.03
N GLN A 49 -7.57 -4.87 20.37
CA GLN A 49 -7.65 -5.47 19.03
C GLN A 49 -8.01 -4.44 17.97
N ILE A 50 -8.74 -3.39 18.33
CA ILE A 50 -9.20 -2.38 17.38
C ILE A 50 -8.26 -1.18 17.28
N VAL A 51 -8.26 -0.58 16.10
CA VAL A 51 -7.64 0.72 15.81
C VAL A 51 -8.66 1.52 15.03
N LEU A 52 -8.89 2.77 15.44
CA LEU A 52 -9.82 3.65 14.74
C LEU A 52 -9.12 4.23 13.51
N VAL A 53 -9.73 4.14 12.33
CA VAL A 53 -9.17 4.70 11.10
C VAL A 53 -10.24 5.48 10.36
N TYR A 54 -10.05 6.78 10.19
CA TYR A 54 -11.06 7.64 9.56
C TYR A 54 -10.50 8.95 9.00
N ASN A 55 -11.24 9.59 8.10
CA ASN A 55 -10.94 10.93 7.62
C ASN A 55 -11.71 11.96 8.48
N PRO A 56 -11.06 12.92 9.14
CA PRO A 56 -11.73 13.97 9.92
C PRO A 56 -12.76 14.78 9.12
N GLN A 57 -12.55 15.00 7.82
CA GLN A 57 -13.47 15.76 6.96
C GLN A 57 -14.75 14.97 6.61
N ALA A 58 -14.71 13.65 6.72
CA ALA A 58 -15.84 12.74 6.48
C ALA A 58 -16.12 11.92 7.74
N TYR A 59 -16.22 12.61 8.88
CA TYR A 59 -16.41 11.99 10.18
C TYR A 59 -17.82 11.42 10.31
N GLU A 60 -17.90 10.09 10.33
CA GLU A 60 -19.16 9.33 10.45
C GLU A 60 -19.01 8.23 11.50
N PRO A 61 -19.43 8.45 12.76
CA PRO A 61 -19.17 7.57 13.90
C PRO A 61 -19.54 6.11 13.67
N ILE A 62 -20.71 5.87 13.05
CA ILE A 62 -21.22 4.53 12.75
C ILE A 62 -20.26 3.79 11.82
N ALA A 63 -19.81 4.45 10.74
CA ALA A 63 -18.89 3.87 9.79
C ALA A 63 -17.52 3.61 10.41
N ILE A 64 -17.05 4.52 11.26
CA ILE A 64 -15.77 4.37 11.99
C ILE A 64 -15.80 3.12 12.85
N LEU A 65 -16.82 2.96 13.69
CA LEU A 65 -16.95 1.80 14.57
C LEU A 65 -17.15 0.51 13.77
N THR A 66 -18.00 0.52 12.75
CA THR A 66 -18.26 -0.67 11.91
C THR A 66 -16.97 -1.14 11.23
N ASN A 67 -16.19 -0.22 10.67
CA ASN A 67 -14.91 -0.54 10.04
C ASN A 67 -13.87 -1.05 11.05
N ALA A 68 -13.84 -0.47 12.25
CA ALA A 68 -12.93 -0.89 13.32
C ALA A 68 -13.27 -2.30 13.84
N THR A 69 -14.56 -2.65 13.93
CA THR A 69 -15.01 -3.95 14.45
C THR A 69 -15.08 -5.04 13.39
N GLN A 70 -15.22 -4.71 12.11
CA GLN A 70 -15.36 -5.68 11.02
C GLN A 70 -14.24 -6.74 11.01
N ARG A 71 -13.00 -6.33 11.29
CA ARG A 71 -11.83 -7.24 11.25
C ARG A 71 -11.82 -8.26 12.37
N ILE A 72 -12.29 -7.88 13.56
CA ILE A 72 -12.43 -8.77 14.70
C ILE A 72 -13.75 -9.56 14.65
N LYS A 73 -14.50 -9.46 13.53
CA LYS A 73 -15.86 -9.97 13.38
C LYS A 73 -16.76 -9.52 14.53
N GLY A 74 -16.55 -8.27 14.97
CA GLY A 74 -17.17 -7.73 16.15
C GLY A 74 -18.64 -7.39 15.91
N ASN A 75 -19.50 -7.67 16.88
CA ASN A 75 -20.91 -7.33 16.83
C ASN A 75 -21.16 -6.03 17.61
N LEU A 76 -21.67 -5.00 16.94
CA LEU A 76 -22.11 -3.75 17.56
C LEU A 76 -23.57 -3.89 17.98
N ARG A 77 -23.85 -3.74 19.27
CA ARG A 77 -25.21 -3.84 19.82
C ARG A 77 -25.50 -2.66 20.72
N ILE A 78 -26.75 -2.22 20.69
CA ILE A 78 -27.27 -1.24 21.64
C ILE A 78 -28.39 -1.93 22.39
N GLU A 79 -28.31 -1.88 23.72
CA GLU A 79 -29.27 -2.50 24.62
C GLU A 79 -29.91 -1.42 25.49
N ASN A 80 -31.21 -1.56 25.73
CA ASN A 80 -31.95 -0.72 26.67
C ASN A 80 -31.88 -1.40 28.05
N GLU A 81 -31.18 -0.77 28.99
CA GLU A 81 -30.99 -1.26 30.37
C GLU A 81 -32.16 -0.90 31.30
N GLY A 82 -33.21 -0.25 30.78
CA GLY A 82 -34.42 0.12 31.52
C GLY A 82 -34.55 1.63 31.71
N GLN A 83 -35.40 2.04 32.65
CA GLN A 83 -35.60 3.46 32.97
C GLN A 83 -34.40 4.04 33.73
N ASP A 84 -34.05 5.28 33.43
CA ASP A 84 -33.01 5.99 34.17
C ASP A 84 -33.49 6.26 35.61
N PRO A 85 -32.73 5.84 36.64
CA PRO A 85 -33.09 6.08 38.04
C PRO A 85 -33.23 7.57 38.38
N ASN A 86 -32.54 8.46 37.65
CA ASN A 86 -32.55 9.90 37.91
C ASN A 86 -33.61 10.65 37.09
N ASN A 87 -34.04 10.10 35.95
CA ASN A 87 -35.02 10.74 35.07
C ASN A 87 -35.97 9.71 34.45
N LYS A 88 -37.17 9.58 35.04
CA LYS A 88 -38.19 8.61 34.61
C LYS A 88 -38.66 8.79 33.16
N ALA A 89 -38.44 9.94 32.54
CA ALA A 89 -38.79 10.17 31.14
C ALA A 89 -37.77 9.53 30.17
N HIS A 90 -36.55 9.26 30.63
CA HIS A 90 -35.48 8.72 29.80
C HIS A 90 -35.26 7.23 30.09
N SER A 91 -34.84 6.50 29.05
CA SER A 91 -34.34 5.14 29.18
C SER A 91 -32.82 5.15 29.08
N MET A 92 -32.20 4.25 29.83
CA MET A 92 -30.76 4.05 29.83
C MET A 92 -30.39 3.10 28.69
N PHE A 93 -29.48 3.54 27.83
CA PHE A 93 -28.99 2.75 26.71
C PHE A 93 -27.48 2.56 26.82
N SER A 94 -27.01 1.36 26.50
CA SER A 94 -25.59 1.02 26.50
C SER A 94 -25.17 0.46 25.16
N LEU A 95 -23.97 0.86 24.71
CA LEU A 95 -23.36 0.35 23.49
C LEU A 95 -22.30 -0.68 23.83
N TYR A 96 -22.46 -1.86 23.24
CA TYR A 96 -21.58 -3.00 23.38
C TYR A 96 -20.86 -3.27 22.05
N ILE A 97 -19.57 -3.59 22.16
CA ILE A 97 -18.85 -4.27 21.09
C ILE A 97 -18.56 -5.67 21.59
N ASN A 98 -19.10 -6.68 20.91
CA ASN A 98 -19.17 -8.06 21.38
C ASN A 98 -19.91 -8.16 22.72
N TYR A 99 -19.17 -8.35 23.81
CA TYR A 99 -19.70 -8.47 25.17
C TYR A 99 -19.12 -7.39 26.10
N GLU A 100 -18.33 -6.47 25.55
CA GLU A 100 -17.69 -5.40 26.31
C GLU A 100 -18.48 -4.10 26.16
N ARG A 101 -18.92 -3.55 27.30
CA ARG A 101 -19.59 -2.24 27.32
C ARG A 101 -18.57 -1.14 27.02
N ILE A 102 -18.85 -0.33 26.01
CA ILE A 102 -17.96 0.76 25.59
C ILE A 102 -18.38 2.09 26.19
N CYS A 103 -19.68 2.39 26.14
CA CYS A 103 -20.29 3.59 26.69
C CYS A 103 -21.76 3.33 27.06
N GLN A 104 -22.33 4.29 27.80
CA GLN A 104 -23.70 4.27 28.30
C GLN A 104 -24.23 5.71 28.35
N GLY A 105 -25.54 5.89 28.19
CA GLY A 105 -26.19 7.19 28.31
C GLY A 105 -27.70 7.08 28.41
N SER A 106 -28.32 8.16 28.89
CA SER A 106 -29.76 8.24 29.15
C SER A 106 -30.45 9.12 28.13
N TYR A 107 -31.43 8.57 27.42
CA TYR A 107 -32.08 9.22 26.27
C TYR A 107 -33.59 8.95 26.23
N LEU A 108 -34.33 9.85 25.59
CA LEU A 108 -35.78 9.75 25.45
C LEU A 108 -36.21 8.64 24.48
N HIS A 109 -35.47 8.49 23.37
CA HIS A 109 -35.78 7.54 22.30
C HIS A 109 -34.53 6.82 21.79
N GLU A 110 -34.70 5.58 21.32
CA GLU A 110 -33.61 4.75 20.80
C GLU A 110 -32.91 5.39 19.59
N SER A 111 -33.64 6.12 18.74
CA SER A 111 -33.06 6.81 17.57
C SER A 111 -32.05 7.90 17.97
N ILE A 112 -32.40 8.69 18.99
CA ILE A 112 -31.53 9.72 19.58
C ILE A 112 -30.36 9.04 20.30
N ALA A 113 -30.65 7.99 21.09
CA ALA A 113 -29.65 7.22 21.79
C ALA A 113 -28.59 6.66 20.84
N LYS A 114 -28.99 6.07 19.71
CA LYS A 114 -28.09 5.57 18.68
C LYS A 114 -27.07 6.62 18.27
N LYS A 115 -27.54 7.79 17.81
CA LYS A 115 -26.65 8.86 17.34
C LYS A 115 -25.62 9.25 18.39
N HIS A 116 -26.07 9.57 19.60
CA HIS A 116 -25.18 10.02 20.67
C HIS A 116 -24.27 8.93 21.24
N LEU A 117 -24.75 7.68 21.36
CA LEU A 117 -23.93 6.57 21.82
C LEU A 117 -22.78 6.26 20.87
N TYR A 118 -23.00 6.36 19.55
CA TYR A 118 -21.92 6.16 18.58
C TYR A 118 -20.84 7.22 18.71
N ASP A 119 -21.22 8.49 18.91
CA ASP A 119 -20.26 9.57 19.19
C ASP A 119 -19.48 9.32 20.49
N LEU A 120 -20.18 9.06 21.59
CA LEU A 120 -19.56 8.76 22.88
C LEU A 120 -18.67 7.52 22.84
N ALA A 121 -19.04 6.51 22.05
CA ALA A 121 -18.23 5.31 21.88
C ALA A 121 -16.91 5.64 21.18
N VAL A 122 -16.93 6.44 20.11
CA VAL A 122 -15.71 6.87 19.42
C VAL A 122 -14.83 7.70 20.36
N GLU A 123 -15.40 8.60 21.15
CA GLU A 123 -14.65 9.38 22.16
C GLU A 123 -14.01 8.49 23.23
N SER A 124 -14.79 7.59 23.82
CA SER A 124 -14.30 6.59 24.80
C SER A 124 -13.15 5.76 24.23
N LEU A 125 -13.28 5.30 22.98
CA LEU A 125 -12.25 4.51 22.31
C LEU A 125 -11.00 5.34 21.98
N LYS A 126 -11.11 6.61 21.59
CA LYS A 126 -9.94 7.49 21.38
C LYS A 126 -9.05 7.60 22.61
N THR A 127 -9.63 7.54 23.81
CA THR A 127 -8.83 7.61 25.06
C THR A 127 -8.00 6.35 25.32
N THR A 128 -8.42 5.20 24.77
CA THR A 128 -7.88 3.87 25.11
C THR A 128 -7.24 3.12 23.94
N CYS A 129 -7.58 3.49 22.70
CA CYS A 129 -7.16 2.82 21.47
C CYS A 129 -6.41 3.82 20.56
N PHE A 130 -5.51 3.30 19.72
CA PHE A 130 -4.89 4.13 18.70
C PHE A 130 -5.90 4.61 17.68
N THR A 131 -5.69 5.84 17.20
CA THR A 131 -6.47 6.43 16.13
C THR A 131 -5.54 6.85 15.00
N VAL A 132 -5.86 6.45 13.77
CA VAL A 132 -5.17 6.89 12.56
C VAL A 132 -6.10 7.79 11.75
N LEU A 133 -5.74 9.06 11.66
CA LEU A 133 -6.44 10.04 10.86
C LEU A 133 -5.93 9.99 9.43
N ARG A 134 -6.83 9.99 8.46
CA ARG A 134 -6.52 10.16 7.04
C ARG A 134 -6.63 11.64 6.70
N LYS A 135 -5.49 12.28 6.40
CA LYS A 135 -5.40 13.71 6.08
C LYS A 135 -5.92 14.02 4.69
N THR A 136 -5.54 13.17 3.74
CA THR A 136 -5.87 13.35 2.32
C THR A 136 -6.80 12.25 1.87
N SER A 137 -7.67 12.59 0.91
CA SER A 137 -8.43 11.55 0.25
C SER A 137 -7.48 10.71 -0.61
N PRO A 138 -7.76 9.43 -0.87
CA PRO A 138 -6.96 8.65 -1.82
C PRO A 138 -6.86 9.32 -3.20
N ARG A 139 -7.81 10.21 -3.54
CA ARG A 139 -7.76 11.00 -4.76
C ARG A 139 -6.52 11.88 -4.77
N ASP A 140 -6.11 12.48 -3.67
CA ASP A 140 -5.04 13.49 -3.65
C ASP A 140 -3.62 12.89 -3.61
N SER A 141 -3.51 11.59 -3.88
CA SER A 141 -2.23 10.88 -3.92
C SER A 141 -1.29 11.44 -5.00
N PRO A 142 0.03 11.40 -4.80
CA PRO A 142 1.01 11.79 -5.82
C PRO A 142 0.83 10.97 -7.09
N ARG A 143 1.08 11.62 -8.23
CA ARG A 143 0.92 11.03 -9.57
C ARG A 143 2.21 10.33 -10.00
N VAL A 144 2.08 9.13 -10.50
CA VAL A 144 3.11 8.42 -11.25
C VAL A 144 2.82 8.65 -12.72
N ASN A 145 3.68 9.44 -13.35
CA ASN A 145 3.73 9.55 -14.80
C ASN A 145 4.55 8.37 -15.31
N LEU A 146 3.95 7.60 -16.22
CA LEU A 146 4.69 6.61 -16.99
C LEU A 146 5.33 7.37 -18.14
N ASP A 147 6.54 7.89 -17.96
CA ASP A 147 7.30 8.43 -19.09
C ASP A 147 7.61 7.26 -20.03
N LEU A 148 6.81 7.16 -21.09
CA LEU A 148 6.98 6.16 -22.14
C LEU A 148 8.20 6.48 -23.03
N SER A 149 8.86 7.62 -22.81
CA SER A 149 10.00 8.15 -23.56
C SER A 149 11.38 7.70 -23.05
N SER A 150 11.49 7.06 -21.88
CA SER A 150 12.79 6.61 -21.36
C SER A 150 13.20 5.26 -21.95
N SER A 151 13.66 5.28 -23.20
CA SER A 151 14.75 4.40 -23.64
C SER A 151 16.05 5.14 -23.37
N GLU A 152 16.57 5.00 -22.15
CA GLU A 152 17.94 5.41 -21.83
C GLU A 152 18.91 4.47 -22.57
N ASN A 153 19.21 4.80 -23.82
CA ASN A 153 20.45 4.37 -24.45
C ASN A 153 21.35 5.59 -24.49
N SER A 154 22.41 5.54 -23.70
CA SER A 154 23.55 6.44 -23.70
C SER A 154 23.96 6.80 -25.14
N VAL A 155 23.91 8.09 -25.45
CA VAL A 155 24.41 8.66 -26.70
C VAL A 155 25.94 8.54 -26.68
N GLU A 156 26.47 7.43 -27.19
CA GLU A 156 27.81 7.43 -27.76
C GLU A 156 27.70 8.03 -29.16
N THR A 157 28.39 9.15 -29.36
CA THR A 157 28.60 9.76 -30.67
C THR A 157 29.40 8.80 -31.55
N GLN A 158 28.71 7.92 -32.28
CA GLN A 158 29.35 7.12 -33.30
C GLN A 158 29.66 8.01 -34.51
N SER A 159 30.93 8.13 -34.84
CA SER A 159 31.44 8.71 -36.08
C SER A 159 30.77 8.05 -37.30
N PRO A 160 30.50 8.79 -38.40
CA PRO A 160 29.72 8.29 -39.52
C PRO A 160 30.42 7.08 -40.17
N ALA A 161 29.75 5.93 -40.14
CA ALA A 161 30.23 4.74 -40.83
C ALA A 161 30.08 4.94 -42.36
N VAL A 162 31.21 5.07 -43.04
CA VAL A 162 31.37 5.18 -44.51
C VAL A 162 30.87 3.92 -45.28
N ASN A 163 30.23 2.97 -44.59
CA ASN A 163 29.89 1.64 -45.08
C ASN A 163 28.39 1.44 -45.40
N GLY A 164 27.58 2.50 -45.34
CA GLY A 164 26.16 2.44 -45.70
C GLY A 164 25.93 2.17 -47.20
N ILE A 165 24.83 1.47 -47.52
CA ILE A 165 24.45 1.14 -48.91
C ILE A 165 24.39 2.39 -49.79
N GLY A 166 23.89 3.51 -49.25
CA GLY A 166 23.84 4.80 -49.94
C GLY A 166 25.21 5.35 -50.32
N ALA A 167 26.19 5.30 -49.40
CA ALA A 167 27.56 5.74 -49.67
C ALA A 167 28.23 4.87 -50.76
N LYS A 168 27.95 3.56 -50.74
CA LYS A 168 28.44 2.61 -51.75
C LYS A 168 27.83 2.84 -53.14
N MET A 169 26.56 3.24 -53.21
CA MET A 169 25.92 3.67 -54.46
C MET A 169 26.51 4.98 -54.98
N MET A 170 26.72 5.98 -54.12
CA MET A 170 27.28 7.28 -54.52
C MET A 170 28.72 7.13 -55.04
N MET A 171 29.56 6.33 -54.38
CA MET A 171 30.91 6.01 -54.87
C MET A 171 30.89 5.35 -56.25
N LYS A 172 29.95 4.44 -56.50
CA LYS A 172 29.78 3.80 -57.81
C LYS A 172 29.34 4.76 -58.91
N MET A 173 28.76 5.91 -58.55
CA MET A 173 28.38 6.99 -59.47
C MET A 173 29.46 8.07 -59.58
N GLY A 174 30.68 7.81 -59.08
CA GLY A 174 31.84 8.70 -59.23
C GLY A 174 32.04 9.73 -58.12
N TRP A 175 31.29 9.64 -57.02
CA TRP A 175 31.49 10.52 -55.86
C TRP A 175 32.65 10.03 -54.99
N SER A 176 33.73 10.81 -54.89
CA SER A 176 34.94 10.48 -54.12
C SER A 176 34.97 11.02 -52.68
N GLY A 177 33.86 11.63 -52.22
CA GLY A 177 33.74 12.26 -50.90
C GLY A 177 33.83 13.80 -50.97
N GLY A 178 33.09 14.49 -50.09
CA GLY A 178 32.93 15.96 -50.09
C GLY A 178 31.49 16.40 -50.42
N GLY A 179 31.25 17.71 -50.51
CA GLY A 179 29.92 18.26 -50.79
C GLY A 179 29.35 17.83 -52.14
N LEU A 180 28.03 17.61 -52.23
CA LEU A 180 27.37 17.25 -53.49
C LEU A 180 27.27 18.48 -54.43
N GLY A 181 27.76 18.39 -55.67
CA GLY A 181 27.64 19.45 -56.70
C GLY A 181 28.93 19.70 -57.49
N ALA A 182 28.84 20.38 -58.64
CA ALA A 182 29.95 20.59 -59.58
C ALA A 182 31.18 21.32 -58.99
N GLN A 183 31.01 22.05 -57.88
CA GLN A 183 32.09 22.71 -57.12
C GLN A 183 32.16 22.26 -55.65
N ALA A 184 31.64 21.07 -55.33
CA ALA A 184 31.57 20.56 -53.96
C ALA A 184 30.84 21.49 -52.96
N GLN A 185 29.89 22.30 -53.45
CA GLN A 185 29.14 23.30 -52.67
C GLN A 185 28.05 22.71 -51.75
N GLY A 186 27.74 21.41 -51.88
CA GLY A 186 26.78 20.74 -51.01
C GLY A 186 27.32 20.53 -49.59
N MET A 187 26.43 20.21 -48.65
CA MET A 187 26.83 19.83 -47.28
C MET A 187 27.83 18.68 -47.31
N THR A 188 28.99 18.89 -46.67
CA THR A 188 30.02 17.86 -46.45
C THR A 188 29.61 16.86 -45.37
N ASP A 189 28.80 17.32 -44.42
CA ASP A 189 28.29 16.48 -43.34
C ASP A 189 27.03 15.76 -43.80
N ILE A 190 27.11 14.42 -43.74
CA ILE A 190 25.94 13.56 -43.90
C ILE A 190 24.92 14.00 -42.85
N VAL A 191 23.70 14.36 -43.29
CA VAL A 191 22.57 14.58 -42.37
C VAL A 191 22.43 13.29 -41.57
N GLN A 192 22.89 13.32 -40.33
CA GLN A 192 22.64 12.23 -39.39
C GLN A 192 21.11 12.09 -39.32
N PRO A 193 20.55 10.87 -39.43
CA PRO A 193 19.14 10.70 -39.21
C PRO A 193 18.86 11.15 -37.77
N THR A 194 18.32 12.36 -37.62
CA THR A 194 17.82 12.87 -36.36
C THR A 194 16.78 11.86 -35.92
N TYR A 195 17.13 11.04 -34.93
CA TYR A 195 16.32 9.99 -34.32
C TYR A 195 15.18 9.50 -35.20
N GLN A 196 15.28 8.28 -35.71
CA GLN A 196 14.05 7.53 -36.02
C GLN A 196 13.30 7.36 -34.70
N ILE A 197 12.50 8.37 -34.35
CA ILE A 197 11.31 8.18 -33.53
C ILE A 197 10.58 7.12 -34.33
N GLU A 198 10.55 5.89 -33.82
CA GLU A 198 9.61 4.90 -34.27
C GLU A 198 8.22 5.49 -34.01
N ARG A 199 7.76 6.32 -34.96
CA ARG A 199 6.39 6.80 -35.02
C ARG A 199 5.59 5.59 -35.43
N GLN A 200 5.27 4.77 -34.44
CA GLN A 200 4.31 3.70 -34.56
C GLN A 200 3.05 4.31 -35.19
N GLY A 201 2.71 3.82 -36.38
CA GLY A 201 1.63 4.37 -37.19
C GLY A 201 0.28 4.30 -36.48
N PHE A 202 -0.67 5.09 -36.97
CA PHE A 202 -2.04 5.34 -36.47
C PHE A 202 -2.94 4.09 -36.32
N GLY A 203 -2.40 2.87 -36.42
CA GLY A 203 -3.10 1.59 -36.30
C GLY A 203 -2.50 0.62 -35.29
N THR A 204 -1.43 0.99 -34.58
CA THR A 204 -0.93 0.19 -33.46
C THR A 204 -1.73 0.57 -32.22
N LYS A 205 -2.45 -0.41 -31.64
CA LYS A 205 -3.01 -0.24 -30.30
C LYS A 205 -1.82 0.07 -29.40
N VAL A 206 -1.74 1.30 -28.89
CA VAL A 206 -0.80 1.67 -27.82
C VAL A 206 -1.04 0.67 -26.71
N THR A 207 -0.20 -0.35 -26.69
CA THR A 207 -0.28 -1.42 -25.71
C THR A 207 0.71 -0.96 -24.68
N ILE A 208 0.22 -0.47 -23.54
CA ILE A 208 1.13 -0.13 -22.45
C ILE A 208 2.04 -1.33 -22.25
N PRO A 209 3.37 -1.14 -22.18
CA PRO A 209 4.27 -2.20 -21.80
C PRO A 209 3.88 -2.68 -20.39
N VAL A 210 3.13 -3.79 -20.35
CA VAL A 210 2.60 -4.38 -19.12
C VAL A 210 3.73 -4.68 -18.15
N ASP A 211 4.92 -4.94 -18.68
CA ASP A 211 6.15 -5.17 -17.91
C ASP A 211 6.58 -3.93 -17.14
N LYS A 212 6.46 -2.71 -17.70
CA LYS A 212 6.71 -1.46 -16.96
C LYS A 212 5.68 -1.25 -15.84
N ILE A 213 4.39 -1.54 -16.08
CA ILE A 213 3.37 -1.47 -15.02
C ILE A 213 3.72 -2.46 -13.90
N ARG A 214 4.10 -3.68 -14.26
CA ARG A 214 4.48 -4.71 -13.29
C ARG A 214 5.69 -4.27 -12.48
N GLU A 215 6.72 -3.72 -13.12
CA GLU A 215 7.92 -3.22 -12.46
C GLU A 215 7.57 -2.10 -11.47
N ILE A 216 6.82 -1.08 -11.89
CA ILE A 216 6.39 0.02 -11.00
C ILE A 216 5.62 -0.51 -9.79
N LEU A 217 4.69 -1.44 -10.01
CA LEU A 217 3.90 -2.03 -8.93
C LEU A 217 4.74 -2.96 -8.04
N GLN A 218 5.75 -3.64 -8.59
CA GLN A 218 6.67 -4.48 -7.84
C GLN A 218 7.55 -3.64 -6.92
N THR A 219 8.18 -2.60 -7.47
CA THR A 219 8.95 -1.62 -6.70
C THR A 219 8.08 -0.97 -5.62
N TYR A 220 6.82 -0.66 -5.93
CA TYR A 220 5.89 -0.15 -4.92
C TYR A 220 5.61 -1.17 -3.81
N VAL A 221 5.36 -2.44 -4.14
CA VAL A 221 5.14 -3.51 -3.15
C VAL A 221 6.35 -3.67 -2.24
N GLU A 222 7.55 -3.69 -2.81
CA GLU A 222 8.82 -3.89 -2.10
C GLU A 222 9.23 -2.68 -1.26
N SER A 223 8.86 -1.47 -1.66
CA SER A 223 9.14 -0.26 -0.89
C SER A 223 8.45 -0.28 0.48
N ASP A 224 8.99 0.44 1.46
CA ASP A 224 8.31 0.62 2.75
C ASP A 224 7.21 1.69 2.73
N ASN A 225 7.03 2.35 1.59
CA ASN A 225 6.03 3.39 1.40
C ASN A 225 4.61 2.85 1.62
N ILE A 226 3.88 3.48 2.54
CA ILE A 226 2.48 3.17 2.87
C ILE A 226 1.49 4.11 2.16
N ASN A 227 1.99 5.17 1.55
CA ASN A 227 1.17 6.13 0.82
C ASN A 227 0.63 5.47 -0.45
N SER A 228 -0.58 5.85 -0.84
CA SER A 228 -1.13 5.41 -2.11
C SER A 228 -0.49 6.11 -3.30
N VAL A 229 -0.47 5.40 -4.42
CA VAL A 229 0.10 5.82 -5.69
C VAL A 229 -1.04 6.05 -6.68
N SER A 230 -1.06 7.17 -7.39
CA SER A 230 -2.04 7.41 -8.45
C SER A 230 -1.42 7.34 -9.84
N PHE A 231 -2.11 6.69 -10.77
CA PHE A 231 -1.76 6.69 -12.19
C PHE A 231 -2.44 7.87 -12.89
N SER A 232 -1.81 8.40 -13.94
CA SER A 232 -2.37 9.48 -14.77
C SER A 232 -3.78 9.16 -15.30
N PRO A 233 -4.68 10.14 -15.47
CA PRO A 233 -5.95 9.91 -16.14
C PRO A 233 -5.84 9.49 -17.61
N ASP A 234 -4.69 9.71 -18.25
CA ASP A 234 -4.46 9.51 -19.70
C ASP A 234 -4.64 8.07 -20.18
N PHE A 235 -4.72 7.11 -19.26
CA PHE A 235 -4.96 5.71 -19.59
C PHE A 235 -6.38 5.48 -20.10
N THR A 236 -6.50 4.73 -21.19
CA THR A 236 -7.76 4.23 -21.73
C THR A 236 -8.47 3.26 -20.78
N LYS A 237 -9.74 2.93 -21.07
CA LYS A 237 -10.53 2.02 -20.22
C LYS A 237 -9.90 0.61 -20.18
N GLU A 238 -9.40 0.14 -21.31
CA GLU A 238 -8.80 -1.17 -21.50
C GLU A 238 -7.48 -1.26 -20.71
N GLU A 239 -6.66 -0.23 -20.82
CA GLU A 239 -5.41 -0.08 -20.07
C GLU A 239 -5.62 -0.02 -18.56
N ARG A 240 -6.63 0.73 -18.13
CA ARG A 240 -7.06 0.78 -16.73
C ARG A 240 -7.44 -0.61 -16.22
N CYS A 241 -8.13 -1.42 -17.04
CA CYS A 241 -8.45 -2.81 -16.70
C CYS A 241 -7.19 -3.65 -16.50
N VAL A 242 -6.19 -3.50 -17.37
CA VAL A 242 -4.89 -4.17 -17.24
C VAL A 242 -4.21 -3.78 -15.93
N ILE A 243 -4.10 -2.49 -15.60
CA ILE A 243 -3.51 -2.02 -14.33
C ILE A 243 -4.24 -2.61 -13.13
N HIS A 244 -5.58 -2.61 -13.13
CA HIS A 244 -6.38 -3.24 -12.07
C HIS A 244 -6.06 -4.73 -11.92
N SER A 245 -5.94 -5.46 -13.03
CA SER A 245 -5.63 -6.90 -13.04
C SER A 245 -4.23 -7.21 -12.50
N VAL A 246 -3.21 -6.40 -12.86
CA VAL A 246 -1.84 -6.57 -12.37
C VAL A 246 -1.78 -6.25 -10.88
N ALA A 247 -2.37 -5.13 -10.45
CA ALA A 247 -2.43 -4.76 -9.04
C ALA A 247 -3.13 -5.84 -8.18
N GLN A 248 -4.22 -6.43 -8.68
CA GLN A 248 -4.91 -7.51 -7.97
C GLN A 248 -4.04 -8.76 -7.82
N LYS A 249 -3.29 -9.16 -8.86
CA LYS A 249 -2.34 -10.28 -8.80
C LYS A 249 -1.24 -10.06 -7.75
N MET A 250 -0.89 -8.81 -7.51
CA MET A 250 0.11 -8.39 -6.51
C MET A 250 -0.51 -8.09 -5.13
N ASN A 251 -1.77 -8.48 -4.91
CA ASN A 251 -2.53 -8.28 -3.67
C ASN A 251 -2.67 -6.80 -3.24
N LEU A 252 -2.59 -5.87 -4.18
CA LEU A 252 -2.85 -4.45 -3.95
C LEU A 252 -4.35 -4.17 -4.03
N LYS A 253 -4.79 -3.08 -3.39
CA LYS A 253 -6.11 -2.50 -3.60
C LYS A 253 -6.01 -1.50 -4.73
N SER A 254 -6.86 -1.65 -5.74
CA SER A 254 -6.93 -0.72 -6.87
C SER A 254 -8.34 -0.12 -6.94
N THR A 255 -8.43 1.20 -7.11
CA THR A 255 -9.72 1.91 -7.13
C THR A 255 -9.67 3.05 -8.14
N SER A 256 -10.66 3.09 -9.03
CA SER A 256 -10.84 4.22 -9.95
C SER A 256 -11.56 5.36 -9.22
N TYR A 257 -11.08 6.59 -9.39
CA TYR A 257 -11.72 7.81 -8.91
C TYR A 257 -11.92 8.80 -10.05
N GLY A 258 -12.99 9.60 -9.97
CA GLY A 258 -13.34 10.57 -11.02
C GLY A 258 -14.20 9.99 -12.14
N THR A 259 -14.56 10.84 -13.10
CA THR A 259 -15.45 10.54 -14.22
C THR A 259 -14.85 11.05 -15.53
N GLY A 260 -15.07 10.33 -16.63
CA GLY A 260 -14.63 10.77 -17.96
C GLY A 260 -13.10 10.96 -18.05
N ALA A 261 -12.71 12.17 -18.48
CA ALA A 261 -11.31 12.56 -18.70
C ALA A 261 -10.50 12.69 -17.41
N ASP A 262 -11.12 12.97 -16.25
CA ASP A 262 -10.41 13.08 -14.98
C ASP A 262 -10.31 11.74 -14.22
N ARG A 263 -10.74 10.65 -14.85
CA ARG A 263 -10.78 9.34 -14.21
C ARG A 263 -9.38 8.77 -14.07
N ARG A 264 -8.92 8.62 -12.82
CA ARG A 264 -7.60 8.07 -12.46
C ARG A 264 -7.71 6.80 -11.64
N ILE A 265 -6.66 5.97 -11.70
CA ILE A 265 -6.52 4.79 -10.84
C ILE A 265 -5.65 5.15 -9.65
N VAL A 266 -6.11 4.81 -8.46
CA VAL A 266 -5.32 4.88 -7.23
C VAL A 266 -5.06 3.45 -6.74
N ILE A 267 -3.80 3.17 -6.46
CA ILE A 267 -3.30 1.90 -5.93
C ILE A 267 -2.88 2.09 -4.48
N GLN A 268 -3.28 1.18 -3.61
CA GLN A 268 -2.98 1.20 -2.19
C GLN A 268 -2.57 -0.20 -1.72
N LYS A 269 -1.65 -0.28 -0.75
CA LYS A 269 -1.37 -1.54 -0.06
C LYS A 269 -2.53 -1.95 0.84
N LYS A 270 -2.79 -3.25 0.92
CA LYS A 270 -3.75 -3.81 1.89
C LYS A 270 -3.05 -3.96 3.25
N ILE A 271 -3.00 -2.87 4.01
CA ILE A 271 -2.31 -2.83 5.31
C ILE A 271 -3.30 -3.11 6.43
N ASP A 272 -2.85 -3.85 7.45
CA ASP A 272 -3.60 -3.98 8.70
C ASP A 272 -3.52 -2.72 9.57
N PRO A 273 -4.62 -2.25 10.20
CA PRO A 273 -4.58 -1.05 11.04
C PRO A 273 -3.48 -1.07 12.09
N TRP A 274 -3.16 -2.22 12.70
CA TRP A 274 -2.03 -2.31 13.61
C TRP A 274 -0.69 -2.20 12.88
N GLN A 275 -0.54 -2.82 11.72
CA GLN A 275 0.65 -2.63 10.88
C GLN A 275 0.82 -1.16 10.47
N LEU A 276 -0.29 -0.45 10.19
CA LEU A 276 -0.29 0.97 9.90
C LEU A 276 0.17 1.78 11.11
N VAL A 277 -0.29 1.44 12.32
CA VAL A 277 0.21 2.04 13.57
C VAL A 277 1.71 1.83 13.72
N TYR A 278 2.23 0.59 13.55
CA TYR A 278 3.66 0.32 13.64
C TYR A 278 4.47 1.14 12.63
N LYS A 279 4.06 1.16 11.36
CA LYS A 279 4.76 1.90 10.30
C LYS A 279 4.72 3.41 10.53
N LEU A 280 3.58 3.97 10.95
CA LEU A 280 3.51 5.39 11.28
C LEU A 280 4.36 5.72 12.49
N PHE A 281 4.37 4.86 13.50
CA PHE A 281 5.19 5.03 14.69
C PHE A 281 6.69 5.04 14.35
N GLU A 282 7.14 4.22 13.40
CA GLU A 282 8.53 4.20 12.93
C GLU A 282 8.95 5.47 12.19
N ILE A 283 8.01 6.13 11.50
CA ILE A 283 8.26 7.36 10.71
C ILE A 283 8.08 8.64 11.56
N GLY A 284 7.76 8.50 12.86
CA GLY A 284 7.59 9.65 13.77
C GLY A 284 6.12 10.10 13.96
N GLY A 285 5.17 9.25 13.56
CA GLY A 285 3.74 9.41 13.83
C GLY A 285 2.94 10.04 12.70
N GLU A 286 3.58 10.54 11.64
CA GLU A 286 2.88 11.31 10.61
C GLU A 286 3.54 11.20 9.24
N ASN A 287 2.73 11.18 8.19
CA ASN A 287 3.21 11.27 6.81
C ASN A 287 2.21 12.09 5.95
N GLU A 288 2.38 12.09 4.62
CA GLU A 288 1.53 12.85 3.70
C GLU A 288 0.04 12.49 3.78
N GLN A 289 -0.30 11.23 4.08
CA GLN A 289 -1.67 10.72 4.02
C GLN A 289 -2.30 10.43 5.37
N TYR A 290 -1.48 10.14 6.37
CA TYR A 290 -1.92 9.63 7.65
C TYR A 290 -1.26 10.37 8.81
N GLN A 291 -1.98 10.46 9.91
CA GLN A 291 -1.49 10.94 11.20
C GLN A 291 -1.91 9.96 12.29
N LEU A 292 -0.95 9.53 13.10
CA LEU A 292 -1.16 8.68 14.26
C LEU A 292 -1.46 9.54 15.48
N VAL A 293 -2.61 9.29 16.09
CA VAL A 293 -3.03 9.89 17.36
C VAL A 293 -2.93 8.83 18.44
N MET A 294 -2.15 9.17 19.47
CA MET A 294 -1.87 8.32 20.61
C MET A 294 -3.05 8.32 21.59
N PRO A 295 -3.36 7.17 22.23
CA PRO A 295 -4.42 7.11 23.23
C PRO A 295 -4.05 7.87 24.50
N ILE A 296 -4.91 8.80 24.91
CA ILE A 296 -4.67 9.76 26.00
C ILE A 296 -4.31 9.07 27.32
N LYS A 297 -4.95 7.94 27.62
CA LYS A 297 -4.74 7.18 28.87
C LYS A 297 -3.30 6.69 29.06
N PHE A 298 -2.52 6.61 27.99
CA PHE A 298 -1.16 6.07 27.99
C PHE A 298 -0.08 7.14 27.71
N LEU A 299 -0.45 8.42 27.57
CA LEU A 299 0.51 9.50 27.34
C LEU A 299 1.20 10.00 28.62
N ASN A 300 0.59 9.79 29.80
CA ASN A 300 1.04 10.34 31.07
C ASN A 300 1.64 9.28 32.03
N LYS A 301 2.17 8.17 31.51
CA LYS A 301 2.73 7.07 32.30
C LYS A 301 4.17 6.76 31.94
#